data_AF-A0A8T8HUM7-F1
#
_entry.id   AF-A0A8T8HUM7-F1
#
_cell.length_a   1.000
_cell.length_b   1.000
_cell.length_c   1.000
_cell.angle_alpha   90.00
_cell.angle_beta   90.00
_cell.angle_gamma   90.00
#
_symmetry.space_group_name_H-M   'P 1'
#
loop_
_entity.id
_entity.type
_entity.pdbx_description
1 polymer ?
#
loop_
_entity_poly.entity_id
_entity_poly.type
_entity_poly.pdbx_seq_one_letter_code
_entity_poly.pdbx_strand_id
1 'polypeptide(L)'
;MKIRVEATASEAEAAVQALRQVFEVQEVSRFYPNRGSSTLGRVYVTAALPSPATSAEATRRSKPDRPVRHRKPPAEFEDQFIDLDDLGEGDQS
;
A
#
# COMPACT_ATOMS: atom_id res chain seq x y z
N MET A 1 -21.08 9.03 9.66
CA MET A 1 -22.41 9.66 9.85
C MET A 1 -23.51 8.64 9.56
N LYS A 2 -24.71 8.81 10.15
CA LYS A 2 -25.87 7.94 9.91
C LYS A 2 -27.02 8.76 9.34
N ILE A 3 -27.54 8.37 8.18
CA ILE A 3 -28.62 9.04 7.44
C ILE A 3 -29.83 8.10 7.40
N ARG A 4 -31.02 8.61 7.71
CA ARG A 4 -32.27 7.87 7.54
C ARG A 4 -33.00 8.41 6.33
N VAL A 5 -33.28 7.54 5.36
CA VAL A 5 -34.11 7.85 4.20
C VAL A 5 -35.50 7.27 4.45
N GLU A 6 -36.54 8.11 4.32
CA GLU A 6 -37.93 7.69 4.37
C GLU A 6 -38.57 8.00 3.02
N ALA A 7 -38.91 6.95 2.28
CA ALA A 7 -39.44 7.04 0.92
C ALA A 7 -40.07 5.70 0.53
N THR A 8 -40.62 5.60 -0.68
CA THR A 8 -40.92 4.29 -1.28
C THR A 8 -39.62 3.50 -1.53
N ALA A 9 -39.72 2.19 -1.79
CA ALA A 9 -38.53 1.35 -2.03
C ALA A 9 -37.68 1.86 -3.22
N SER A 10 -38.32 2.24 -4.33
CA SER A 10 -37.64 2.76 -5.52
C SER A 10 -37.01 4.14 -5.29
N GLU A 11 -37.70 5.01 -4.57
CA GLU A 11 -37.16 6.34 -4.23
C GLU A 11 -35.99 6.23 -3.25
N ALA A 12 -36.07 5.32 -2.27
CA ALA A 12 -34.98 5.08 -1.33
C ALA A 12 -33.73 4.55 -2.04
N GLU A 13 -33.89 3.65 -3.01
CA GLU A 13 -32.80 3.17 -3.85
C GLU A 13 -32.16 4.31 -4.66
N ALA A 14 -32.99 5.13 -5.34
CA ALA A 14 -32.51 6.29 -6.09
C ALA A 14 -31.76 7.29 -5.20
N ALA A 15 -32.28 7.56 -3.99
CA ALA A 15 -31.63 8.44 -3.02
C ALA A 15 -30.28 7.88 -2.55
N VAL A 16 -30.17 6.57 -2.30
CA VAL A 16 -28.90 5.92 -1.96
C VAL A 16 -27.88 6.05 -3.10
N GLN A 17 -28.31 5.88 -4.36
CA GLN A 17 -27.43 6.08 -5.52
C GLN A 17 -26.94 7.52 -5.63
N ALA A 18 -27.79 8.51 -5.35
CA ALA A 18 -27.38 9.91 -5.31
C ALA A 18 -26.39 10.17 -4.16
N LEU A 19 -26.63 9.61 -2.97
CA LEU A 19 -25.72 9.76 -1.82
C LEU A 19 -24.32 9.19 -2.09
N ARG A 20 -24.21 8.09 -2.83
CA ARG A 20 -22.93 7.49 -3.23
C ARG A 20 -22.05 8.39 -4.09
N GLN A 21 -22.62 9.41 -4.73
CA GLN A 21 -21.86 10.36 -5.56
C GLN A 21 -21.11 11.41 -4.73
N VAL A 22 -21.59 11.66 -3.51
CA VAL A 22 -21.08 12.76 -2.65
C VAL A 22 -20.38 12.22 -1.41
N PHE A 23 -20.82 11.06 -0.92
CA PHE A 23 -20.30 10.43 0.28
C PHE A 23 -19.70 9.06 -0.01
N GLU A 24 -18.73 8.68 0.81
CA GLU A 24 -18.31 7.28 0.88
C GLU A 24 -19.36 6.49 1.68
N VAL A 25 -20.26 5.81 0.97
CA VAL A 25 -21.31 4.99 1.58
C VAL A 25 -20.72 3.66 2.03
N GLN A 26 -20.71 3.41 3.34
CA GLN A 26 -20.10 2.25 3.97
C GLN A 26 -21.10 1.10 4.12
N GLU A 27 -22.33 1.40 4.54
CA GLU A 27 -23.36 0.40 4.77
C GLU A 27 -24.73 0.98 4.41
N VAL A 28 -25.58 0.12 3.84
CA VAL A 28 -26.98 0.42 3.55
C VAL A 28 -27.81 -0.72 4.13
N SER A 29 -28.75 -0.39 4.99
CA SER A 29 -29.67 -1.40 5.54
C SER A 29 -30.64 -1.90 4.48
N ARG A 30 -31.32 -3.01 4.77
CA ARG A 30 -32.52 -3.40 4.01
C ARG A 30 -33.61 -2.33 4.15
N PHE A 31 -34.54 -2.31 3.19
CA PHE A 31 -35.76 -1.50 3.27
C PHE A 31 -36.68 -2.04 4.37
N TYR A 32 -37.07 -1.18 5.30
CA TYR A 32 -38.00 -1.49 6.37
C TYR A 32 -39.34 -0.79 6.11
N PRO A 33 -40.37 -1.51 5.65
CA PRO A 33 -41.69 -0.93 5.46
C PRO A 33 -42.23 -0.32 6.76
N ASN A 34 -42.86 0.85 6.67
CA ASN A 34 -43.62 1.39 7.78
C ASN A 34 -44.84 0.48 8.07
N ARG A 35 -45.32 0.46 9.31
CA ARG A 35 -46.51 -0.32 9.67
C ARG A 35 -47.77 0.27 9.01
N GLY A 36 -48.74 -0.58 8.71
CA GLY A 36 -50.03 -0.19 8.12
C GLY A 36 -50.03 -0.30 6.59
N SER A 37 -50.88 0.50 5.93
CA SER A 37 -51.07 0.49 4.47
C SER A 37 -50.15 1.45 3.71
N SER A 38 -49.14 2.03 4.37
CA SER A 38 -48.20 2.95 3.73
C SER A 38 -47.25 2.21 2.80
N THR A 39 -47.02 2.76 1.61
CA THR A 39 -45.96 2.32 0.69
C THR A 39 -44.58 2.84 1.08
N LEU A 40 -44.51 3.73 2.07
CA LEU A 40 -43.26 4.29 2.57
C LEU A 40 -42.59 3.32 3.54
N GLY A 41 -41.27 3.38 3.55
CA GLY A 41 -40.44 2.66 4.50
C GLY A 41 -39.15 3.41 4.74
N ARG A 42 -38.23 2.74 5.42
CA ARG A 42 -37.03 3.34 5.97
C ARG A 42 -35.80 2.56 5.52
N VAL A 43 -34.78 3.30 5.13
CA VAL A 43 -33.42 2.77 4.91
C VAL A 43 -32.46 3.59 5.78
N TYR A 44 -31.55 2.89 6.44
CA TYR A 44 -30.48 3.50 7.21
C TYR A 44 -29.19 3.38 6.42
N VAL A 45 -28.50 4.50 6.25
CA VAL A 45 -27.24 4.59 5.50
C VAL A 45 -26.14 5.06 6.44
N THR A 46 -25.08 4.29 6.54
CA THR A 46 -23.84 4.72 7.19
C THR A 46 -22.91 5.26 6.10
N ALA A 47 -22.45 6.51 6.26
CA ALA A 47 -21.62 7.18 5.27
C ALA A 47 -20.48 7.97 5.93
N ALA A 48 -19.41 8.21 5.20
CA ALA A 48 -18.31 9.09 5.58
C ALA A 48 -18.11 10.20 4.55
N LEU A 49 -17.44 11.27 4.97
CA LEU A 49 -16.94 12.27 4.04
C LEU A 49 -15.84 11.64 3.19
N PRO A 50 -15.81 11.90 1.87
CA PRO A 50 -14.73 11.41 1.03
C PRO A 50 -13.39 11.96 1.55
N SER A 51 -12.41 11.07 1.73
CA SER A 51 -11.06 11.52 2.06
C SER A 51 -10.51 12.31 0.87
N PRO A 52 -9.91 13.51 1.08
CA PRO A 52 -9.13 14.12 0.01
C PRO A 52 -8.05 13.14 -0.42
N ALA A 53 -8.00 12.82 -1.71
CA ALA A 53 -6.98 11.96 -2.27
C ALA A 53 -5.62 12.62 -2.00
N THR A 54 -4.87 12.08 -1.05
CA THR A 54 -3.49 12.51 -0.84
C THR A 54 -2.68 11.87 -1.96
N SER A 55 -2.54 12.56 -3.09
CA SER A 55 -1.56 12.21 -4.11
C SER A 55 -0.17 12.46 -3.53
N ALA A 56 0.34 11.51 -2.76
CA ALA A 56 1.76 11.44 -2.45
C ALA A 56 2.45 10.80 -3.66
N GLU A 57 2.70 11.61 -4.70
CA GLU A 57 3.63 11.22 -5.75
C GLU A 57 5.04 11.23 -5.16
N ALA A 58 5.47 10.08 -4.64
CA ALA A 58 6.81 9.89 -4.13
C ALA A 58 7.78 9.83 -5.31
N THR A 59 8.22 10.98 -5.83
CA THR A 59 9.33 11.05 -6.77
C THR A 59 10.61 10.61 -6.06
N ARG A 60 10.95 9.31 -6.12
CA ARG A 60 12.33 8.87 -5.83
C ARG A 60 13.24 9.51 -6.88
N ARG A 61 13.94 10.57 -6.49
CA ARG A 61 15.05 11.13 -7.26
C ARG A 61 16.20 10.12 -7.21
N SER A 62 16.23 9.20 -8.17
CA SER A 62 17.39 8.34 -8.38
C SER A 62 18.62 9.23 -8.61
N LYS A 63 19.60 9.10 -7.73
CA LYS A 63 20.91 9.74 -7.85
C LYS A 63 21.57 9.20 -9.11
N PRO A 64 22.16 10.03 -9.99
CA PRO A 64 22.83 9.51 -11.16
C PRO A 64 23.98 8.59 -10.75
N ASP A 65 24.01 7.42 -11.39
CA ASP A 65 25.01 6.40 -11.24
C ASP A 65 26.41 7.01 -11.49
N ARG A 66 27.33 6.80 -10.55
CA ARG A 66 28.71 7.32 -10.67
C ARG A 66 29.42 6.42 -11.68
N PRO A 67 30.04 6.95 -12.75
CA PRO A 67 30.74 6.09 -13.70
C PRO A 67 31.87 5.35 -12.97
N VAL A 68 31.82 4.01 -13.02
CA VAL A 68 32.88 3.12 -12.56
C VAL A 68 34.14 3.45 -13.35
N ARG A 69 35.11 4.12 -12.70
CA ARG A 69 36.43 4.33 -13.29
C ARG A 69 37.13 2.97 -13.36
N HIS A 70 37.22 2.39 -14.54
CA HIS A 70 38.17 1.32 -14.82
C HIS A 70 39.59 1.85 -14.57
N ARG A 71 40.13 1.58 -13.38
CA ARG A 71 41.58 1.59 -13.20
C ARG A 71 42.12 0.31 -13.82
N LYS A 72 43.00 0.46 -14.81
CA LYS A 72 43.86 -0.60 -15.32
C LYS A 72 44.65 -1.16 -14.11
N PRO A 73 44.70 -2.48 -13.87
CA PRO A 73 45.63 -3.01 -12.87
C PRO A 73 47.06 -2.71 -13.33
N PRO A 74 47.97 -2.31 -12.42
CA PRO A 74 49.38 -2.25 -12.77
C PRO A 74 49.85 -3.66 -13.13
N ALA A 75 50.60 -3.73 -14.23
CA ALA A 75 51.38 -4.90 -14.56
C ALA A 75 52.45 -5.10 -13.47
N GLU A 76 52.84 -6.36 -13.26
CA GLU A 76 54.00 -6.80 -12.49
C GLU A 76 53.77 -6.92 -10.96
N PHE A 77 53.39 -8.13 -10.55
CA PHE A 77 53.84 -8.72 -9.29
C PHE A 77 54.52 -10.05 -9.65
N GLU A 78 55.77 -9.95 -10.09
CA GLU A 78 56.72 -11.06 -9.93
C GLU A 78 57.38 -10.94 -8.54
N ASP A 79 57.71 -12.11 -8.00
CA ASP A 79 58.63 -12.36 -6.88
C ASP A 79 58.21 -11.98 -5.44
N GLN A 80 57.74 -13.00 -4.70
CA GLN A 80 58.56 -13.66 -3.67
C GLN A 80 57.72 -14.70 -2.90
N PHE A 81 57.84 -15.97 -3.30
CA PHE A 81 57.51 -17.08 -2.40
C PHE A 81 58.62 -17.13 -1.34
N ILE A 82 58.22 -16.91 -0.08
CA ILE A 82 59.09 -17.13 1.08
C ILE A 82 59.09 -18.64 1.35
N ASP A 83 60.26 -19.28 1.28
CA ASP A 83 60.48 -20.66 1.72
C ASP A 83 60.10 -20.81 3.19
N LEU A 84 59.11 -21.66 3.46
CA LEU A 84 58.55 -21.90 4.79
C LEU A 84 58.65 -23.38 5.16
N ASP A 85 59.87 -23.91 5.23
CA ASP A 85 60.12 -25.29 5.71
C ASP A 85 61.49 -25.43 6.41
N ASP A 86 61.79 -24.49 7.33
CA ASP A 86 62.88 -24.65 8.33
C ASP A 86 62.33 -24.57 9.76
N LEU A 87 61.60 -25.61 10.18
CA LEU A 87 61.39 -25.93 11.59
C LEU A 87 61.46 -27.44 11.77
N GLY A 88 62.68 -27.95 11.96
CA GLY A 88 62.92 -29.31 12.40
C GLY A 88 62.58 -29.50 13.88
N GLU A 89 61.85 -30.56 14.19
CA GLU A 89 61.92 -31.26 15.48
C GLU A 89 61.90 -32.77 15.21
N GLY A 90 63.07 -33.39 15.23
CA GLY A 90 63.24 -34.83 15.35
C GLY A 90 63.81 -35.12 16.73
N ASP A 91 62.97 -35.61 17.64
CA ASP A 91 63.39 -36.19 18.91
C ASP A 91 63.25 -37.72 18.84
N GLN A 92 64.32 -38.39 19.24
CA GLN A 92 64.54 -39.83 19.13
C GLN A 92 63.99 -40.56 20.37
N SER A 93 63.44 -41.75 20.17
CA SER A 93 63.44 -42.85 21.16
C SER A 93 63.33 -44.18 20.45
#